data_AF-A0A951CR97-F1
#
_entry.id   AF-A0A951CR97-F1
#
_cell.length_a   1.000
_cell.length_b   1.000
_cell.length_c   1.000
_cell.angle_alpha   90.00
_cell.angle_beta   90.00
_cell.angle_gamma   90.00
#
_symmetry.space_group_name_H-M   'P 1'
#
loop_
_entity.id
_entity.type
_entity.pdbx_description
1 polymer ?
#
loop_
_entity_poly.entity_id
_entity_poly.type
_entity_poly.pdbx_seq_one_letter_code
_entity_poly.pdbx_strand_id
1 'polypeptide(L)'
;MKHLAIAITITLAGLPAFAGVISVDENGNGIGTASSGFLANDPGPGGLPNVLTYLLPFAGTQGDVLIGGPSDGGLIFDVVRFNGNGTLIFYSDNVPTADSLADTPGPPGFLYLNTAFASEVGPEGQNSAVYTPGPGQPGFDASLPSYTLVSDGTIGAAPEPGAWLLLTTVLGITALTMTHVRKRGALRR
;
A
#
# COMPACT_ATOMS: atom_id res chain seq x y z
N MET A 1 36.32 54.78 -16.01
CA MET A 1 35.24 54.23 -15.18
C MET A 1 35.33 52.71 -15.28
N LYS A 2 35.68 52.03 -14.18
CA LYS A 2 35.89 50.56 -14.18
C LYS A 2 34.56 49.89 -13.85
N HIS A 3 33.96 49.18 -14.80
CA HIS A 3 32.75 48.40 -14.56
C HIS A 3 33.11 47.10 -13.83
N LEU A 4 32.63 46.95 -12.61
CA LEU A 4 32.73 45.73 -11.82
C LEU A 4 31.49 44.88 -12.15
N ALA A 5 31.68 43.77 -12.86
CA ALA A 5 30.62 42.79 -13.10
C ALA A 5 30.54 41.83 -11.90
N ILE A 6 29.38 41.78 -11.24
CA ILE A 6 29.10 40.84 -10.16
C ILE A 6 28.45 39.61 -10.80
N ALA A 7 29.16 38.49 -10.81
CA ALA A 7 28.60 37.20 -11.21
C ALA A 7 27.88 36.57 -10.01
N ILE A 8 26.56 36.51 -10.05
CA ILE A 8 25.75 35.78 -9.07
C ILE A 8 25.69 34.32 -9.51
N THR A 9 26.38 33.45 -8.78
CA THR A 9 26.28 32.00 -8.98
C THR A 9 25.10 31.48 -8.17
N ILE A 10 24.03 31.07 -8.84
CA ILE A 10 22.91 30.37 -8.22
C ILE A 10 23.29 28.89 -8.12
N THR A 11 23.62 28.43 -6.93
CA THR A 11 23.76 27.00 -6.65
C THR A 11 22.37 26.41 -6.44
N LEU A 12 21.86 25.69 -7.43
CA LEU A 12 20.65 24.88 -7.29
C LEU A 12 21.02 23.62 -6.50
N ALA A 13 20.68 23.60 -5.20
CA ALA A 13 20.82 22.40 -4.38
C ALA A 13 19.77 21.39 -4.83
N GLY A 14 20.16 20.41 -5.65
CA GLY A 14 19.35 19.24 -5.92
C GLY A 14 19.27 18.39 -4.66
N LEU A 15 18.11 18.35 -4.01
CA LEU A 15 17.85 17.34 -3.00
C LEU A 15 17.81 15.97 -3.72
N PRO A 16 18.36 14.90 -3.15
CA PRO A 16 18.10 13.56 -3.67
C PRO A 16 16.59 13.30 -3.53
N ALA A 17 15.87 13.33 -4.64
CA ALA A 17 14.49 12.85 -4.70
C ALA A 17 14.53 11.32 -4.62
N PHE A 18 14.52 10.78 -3.41
CA PHE A 18 14.07 9.41 -3.22
C PHE A 18 12.55 9.43 -3.29
N ALA A 19 11.99 8.93 -4.39
CA ALA A 19 10.60 8.55 -4.46
C ALA A 19 10.35 7.51 -3.35
N GLY A 20 9.73 7.93 -2.25
CA GLY A 20 9.35 7.03 -1.17
C GLY A 20 8.23 6.12 -1.66
N VAL A 21 8.41 4.80 -1.53
CA VAL A 21 7.30 3.87 -1.67
C VAL A 21 6.52 3.90 -0.36
N ILE A 22 5.24 4.26 -0.44
CA ILE A 22 4.28 4.17 0.65
C ILE A 22 3.36 3.00 0.33
N SER A 23 3.29 2.02 1.22
CA SER A 23 2.36 0.89 1.09
C SER A 23 1.34 0.96 2.20
N VAL A 24 0.06 0.85 1.87
CA VAL A 24 -1.05 0.72 2.83
C VAL A 24 -1.98 -0.41 2.39
N ASP A 25 -2.61 -1.08 3.34
CA ASP A 25 -3.60 -2.13 3.09
C ASP A 25 -4.92 -1.86 3.79
N GLU A 26 -5.94 -2.67 3.51
CA GLU A 26 -7.25 -2.57 4.16
C GLU A 26 -7.27 -3.02 5.64
N ASN A 27 -6.17 -3.61 6.13
CA ASN A 27 -6.09 -4.16 7.50
C ASN A 27 -5.30 -3.25 8.46
N GLY A 28 -4.88 -2.06 8.03
CA GLY A 28 -4.20 -1.10 8.88
C GLY A 28 -2.68 -1.24 8.94
N ASN A 29 -2.07 -2.08 8.11
CA ASN A 29 -0.62 -2.12 7.96
C ASN A 29 -0.15 -1.01 7.03
N GLY A 30 0.99 -0.41 7.37
CA GLY A 30 1.54 0.72 6.63
C GLY A 30 3.07 0.67 6.59
N ILE A 31 3.66 0.86 5.42
CA ILE A 31 5.09 1.08 5.21
C ILE A 31 5.26 2.49 4.64
N GLY A 32 6.17 3.27 5.23
CA GLY A 32 6.38 4.66 4.82
C GLY A 32 5.32 5.65 5.35
N THR A 33 4.37 5.17 6.15
CA THR A 33 3.44 5.99 6.93
C THR A 33 4.07 6.42 8.26
N ALA A 34 3.53 7.47 8.88
CA ALA A 34 3.97 7.94 10.19
C ALA A 34 3.48 7.07 11.35
N SER A 35 2.44 6.25 11.12
CA SER A 35 1.90 5.28 12.07
C SER A 35 1.24 4.11 11.34
N SER A 36 0.93 3.05 12.09
CA SER A 36 -0.10 2.09 11.67
C SER A 36 -1.44 2.78 11.45
N GLY A 37 -2.31 2.15 10.66
CA GLY A 37 -3.66 2.61 10.43
C GLY A 37 -4.50 2.58 11.71
N PHE A 38 -5.49 3.47 11.77
CA PHE A 38 -6.45 3.55 12.86
C PHE A 38 -7.80 4.02 12.34
N LEU A 39 -8.87 3.74 13.08
CA LEU A 39 -10.21 4.20 12.72
C LEU A 39 -10.42 5.64 13.18
N ALA A 40 -10.86 6.50 12.26
CA ALA A 40 -11.24 7.88 12.53
C ALA A 40 -12.42 8.30 11.66
N ASN A 41 -13.02 9.46 11.94
CA ASN A 41 -14.03 10.02 11.05
C ASN A 41 -13.34 10.71 9.87
N ASP A 42 -13.84 10.48 8.67
CA ASP A 42 -13.39 11.24 7.50
C ASP A 42 -13.96 12.67 7.55
N PRO A 43 -13.11 13.71 7.62
CA PRO A 43 -13.55 15.10 7.55
C PRO A 43 -13.92 15.55 6.13
N GLY A 44 -13.66 14.72 5.11
CA GLY A 44 -13.95 15.00 3.71
C GLY A 44 -15.45 15.08 3.39
N PRO A 45 -15.79 15.62 2.21
CA PRO A 45 -17.18 15.72 1.77
C PRO A 45 -17.80 14.32 1.69
N GLY A 46 -18.98 14.15 2.29
CA GLY A 46 -19.65 12.85 2.36
C GLY A 46 -18.87 11.77 3.11
N GLY A 47 -17.88 12.16 3.91
CA GLY A 47 -17.05 11.23 4.69
C GLY A 47 -17.86 10.43 5.71
N LEU A 48 -17.48 9.16 5.87
CA LEU A 48 -18.09 8.25 6.84
C LEU A 48 -17.34 8.27 8.19
N PRO A 49 -18.02 7.96 9.30
CA PRO A 49 -17.36 7.74 10.58
C PRO A 49 -16.62 6.38 10.62
N ASN A 50 -15.63 6.26 11.49
CA ASN A 50 -14.89 5.02 11.76
C ASN A 50 -14.30 4.34 10.51
N VAL A 51 -13.60 5.10 9.68
CA VAL A 51 -12.94 4.62 8.46
C VAL A 51 -11.44 4.47 8.67
N LEU A 52 -10.83 3.52 7.97
CA LEU A 52 -9.40 3.27 8.08
C LEU A 52 -8.59 4.47 7.60
N THR A 53 -7.80 5.03 8.51
CA THR A 53 -7.02 6.24 8.30
C THR A 53 -5.55 5.99 8.60
N TYR A 54 -4.69 6.51 7.73
CA TYR A 54 -3.25 6.54 7.84
C TYR A 54 -2.74 7.97 7.97
N LEU A 55 -1.67 8.16 8.75
CA LEU A 55 -0.91 9.40 8.77
C LEU A 55 0.24 9.30 7.78
N LEU A 56 0.27 10.23 6.84
CA LEU A 56 1.37 10.41 5.89
C LEU A 56 2.45 11.32 6.49
N PRO A 57 3.72 11.18 6.07
CA PRO A 57 4.81 12.05 6.51
C PRO A 57 4.75 13.47 5.90
N PHE A 58 3.78 13.73 5.03
CA PHE A 58 3.52 15.00 4.35
C PHE A 58 2.02 15.18 4.12
N ALA A 59 1.58 16.39 3.79
CA ALA A 59 0.16 16.72 3.66
C ALA A 59 -0.53 16.02 2.46
N GLY A 60 0.17 15.96 1.33
CA GLY A 60 -0.33 15.47 0.06
C GLY A 60 -1.30 16.47 -0.59
N THR A 61 -1.46 16.39 -1.91
CA THR A 61 -2.51 17.15 -2.61
C THR A 61 -3.87 16.50 -2.35
N GLN A 62 -4.89 17.30 -2.02
CA GLN A 62 -6.23 16.80 -1.72
C GLN A 62 -6.90 16.19 -2.96
N GLY A 63 -7.60 15.07 -2.77
CA GLY A 63 -8.38 14.41 -3.81
C GLY A 63 -8.64 12.94 -3.52
N ASP A 64 -9.32 12.28 -4.45
CA ASP A 64 -9.68 10.86 -4.34
C ASP A 64 -9.06 10.03 -5.47
N VAL A 65 -8.56 8.85 -5.13
CA VAL A 65 -8.12 7.82 -6.08
C VAL A 65 -9.16 6.73 -6.09
N LEU A 66 -9.79 6.52 -7.24
CA LEU A 66 -10.76 5.47 -7.48
C LEU A 66 -10.00 4.23 -7.94
N ILE A 67 -10.20 3.12 -7.25
CA ILE A 67 -9.54 1.85 -7.57
C ILE A 67 -10.57 0.92 -8.16
N GLY A 68 -10.20 0.26 -9.25
CA GLY A 68 -11.00 -0.80 -9.85
C GLY A 68 -10.24 -1.48 -10.97
N GLY A 69 -10.67 -2.67 -11.33
CA GLY A 69 -9.98 -3.50 -12.30
C GLY A 69 -10.90 -4.36 -13.17
N PRO A 70 -10.32 -5.09 -14.13
CA PRO A 70 -11.04 -6.09 -14.92
C PRO A 70 -11.57 -7.26 -14.08
N SER A 71 -10.93 -7.58 -12.94
CA SER A 71 -11.40 -8.53 -11.92
C SER A 71 -12.82 -8.20 -11.46
N ASP A 72 -13.08 -6.90 -11.33
CA ASP A 72 -14.24 -6.31 -10.68
C ASP A 72 -15.38 -6.04 -11.67
N GLY A 73 -15.23 -6.50 -12.91
CA GLY A 73 -16.11 -6.10 -14.01
C GLY A 73 -16.05 -4.61 -14.36
N GLY A 74 -14.98 -3.91 -13.94
CA GLY A 74 -14.80 -2.48 -14.16
C GLY A 74 -15.57 -1.57 -13.20
N LEU A 75 -16.09 -2.14 -12.10
CA LEU A 75 -16.69 -1.37 -11.02
C LEU A 75 -15.61 -0.73 -10.14
N ILE A 76 -15.99 0.31 -9.40
CA ILE A 76 -15.13 0.93 -8.38
C ILE A 76 -15.63 0.40 -7.06
N PHE A 77 -14.84 -0.46 -6.44
CA PHE A 77 -15.12 -0.99 -5.11
C PHE A 77 -14.38 -0.20 -4.03
N ASP A 78 -13.18 0.28 -4.34
CA ASP A 78 -12.36 0.98 -3.36
C ASP A 78 -12.08 2.43 -3.73
N VAL A 79 -11.94 3.23 -2.68
CA VAL A 79 -11.57 4.64 -2.79
C VAL A 79 -10.49 4.95 -1.77
N VAL A 80 -9.38 5.52 -2.26
CA VAL A 80 -8.33 6.07 -1.41
C VAL A 80 -8.42 7.59 -1.42
N ARG A 81 -8.71 8.18 -0.27
CA ARG A 81 -8.92 9.62 -0.09
C ARG A 81 -7.72 10.28 0.54
N PHE A 82 -7.24 11.36 -0.08
CA PHE A 82 -6.25 12.28 0.48
C PHE A 82 -6.94 13.57 0.90
N ASN A 83 -6.97 13.86 2.20
CA ASN A 83 -7.64 15.07 2.69
C ASN A 83 -6.79 16.34 2.59
N GLY A 84 -5.51 16.23 2.18
CA GLY A 84 -4.58 17.35 2.06
C GLY A 84 -4.07 17.90 3.40
N ASN A 85 -4.28 17.16 4.49
CA ASN A 85 -3.83 17.48 5.84
C ASN A 85 -2.92 16.39 6.43
N GLY A 86 -2.38 15.51 5.56
CA GLY A 86 -1.54 14.39 5.94
C GLY A 86 -2.30 13.14 6.33
N THR A 87 -3.61 13.07 6.05
CA THR A 87 -4.39 11.83 6.18
C THR A 87 -4.65 11.20 4.82
N LEU A 88 -4.44 9.88 4.76
CA LEU A 88 -4.88 8.99 3.71
C LEU A 88 -5.97 8.09 4.31
N ILE A 89 -7.12 8.00 3.67
CA ILE A 89 -8.23 7.15 4.11
C ILE A 89 -8.48 6.07 3.08
N PHE A 90 -8.69 4.84 3.53
CA PHE A 90 -8.99 3.69 2.68
C PHE A 90 -10.45 3.29 2.91
N TYR A 91 -11.24 3.37 1.85
CA TYR A 91 -12.59 2.79 1.77
C TYR A 91 -12.50 1.54 0.93
N SER A 92 -12.87 0.41 1.52
CA SER A 92 -13.11 -0.85 0.83
C SER A 92 -14.61 -1.14 0.83
N ASP A 93 -15.07 -1.91 -0.15
CA ASP A 93 -16.39 -2.51 -0.09
C ASP A 93 -16.45 -3.56 1.04
N ASN A 94 -17.64 -4.10 1.34
CA ASN A 94 -17.80 -5.11 2.39
C ASN A 94 -18.50 -6.38 1.91
N VAL A 95 -18.38 -6.67 0.61
CA VAL A 95 -19.11 -7.72 -0.09
C VAL A 95 -18.14 -8.82 -0.53
N PRO A 96 -18.39 -10.11 -0.19
CA PRO A 96 -19.59 -10.64 0.46
C PRO A 96 -19.59 -10.55 1.99
N THR A 97 -18.45 -10.24 2.62
CA THR A 97 -18.30 -10.18 4.08
C THR A 97 -17.43 -9.01 4.49
N ALA A 98 -17.76 -8.39 5.62
CA ALA A 98 -16.86 -7.42 6.24
C ALA A 98 -15.80 -8.15 7.09
N ASP A 99 -14.57 -8.22 6.63
CA ASP A 99 -13.42 -8.86 7.28
C ASP A 99 -12.15 -7.97 7.38
N SER A 100 -12.19 -6.74 6.86
CA SER A 100 -11.12 -5.76 6.93
C SER A 100 -11.46 -4.55 7.82
N LEU A 101 -10.48 -3.66 8.06
CA LEU A 101 -10.71 -2.39 8.76
C LEU A 101 -11.20 -1.29 7.82
N ALA A 102 -10.92 -1.41 6.52
CA ALA A 102 -11.33 -0.45 5.51
C ALA A 102 -12.77 -0.69 5.01
N ASP A 103 -13.38 -1.83 5.37
CA ASP A 103 -14.74 -2.16 4.98
C ASP A 103 -15.75 -1.12 5.44
N THR A 104 -16.45 -0.56 4.48
CA THR A 104 -17.47 0.45 4.71
C THR A 104 -18.76 0.08 4.02
N PRO A 105 -19.91 0.64 4.43
CA PRO A 105 -21.17 0.45 3.70
C PRO A 105 -21.16 0.96 2.24
N GLY A 106 -20.09 1.65 1.84
CA GLY A 106 -19.86 2.19 0.51
C GLY A 106 -18.80 3.29 0.53
N PRO A 107 -18.42 3.81 -0.64
CA PRO A 107 -17.46 4.91 -0.75
C PRO A 107 -18.01 6.19 -0.09
N PRO A 108 -17.18 7.24 0.04
CA PRO A 108 -17.68 8.54 0.49
C PRO A 108 -18.89 9.00 -0.31
N GLY A 109 -19.88 9.58 0.37
CA GLY A 109 -21.12 10.03 -0.29
C GLY A 109 -20.90 11.11 -1.35
N PHE A 110 -19.76 11.80 -1.30
CA PHE A 110 -19.32 12.74 -2.33
C PHE A 110 -17.81 12.63 -2.50
N LEU A 111 -17.34 12.71 -3.75
CA LEU A 111 -15.91 12.78 -4.05
C LEU A 111 -15.42 14.24 -4.03
N TYR A 112 -14.13 14.43 -3.79
CA TYR A 112 -13.44 15.66 -4.12
C TYR A 112 -13.47 15.91 -5.64
N LEU A 113 -13.35 17.16 -6.05
CA LEU A 113 -13.29 17.51 -7.48
C LEU A 113 -12.02 16.96 -8.16
N ASN A 114 -10.92 16.85 -7.39
CA ASN A 114 -9.68 16.26 -7.87
C ASN A 114 -9.76 14.74 -7.72
N THR A 115 -9.95 14.05 -8.84
CA THR A 115 -10.01 12.59 -8.87
C THR A 115 -8.96 12.01 -9.79
N ALA A 116 -8.49 10.82 -9.44
CA ALA A 116 -7.64 9.98 -10.28
C ALA A 116 -8.18 8.55 -10.27
N PHE A 117 -7.73 7.74 -11.24
CA PHE A 117 -8.05 6.33 -11.32
C PHE A 117 -6.75 5.51 -11.24
N ALA A 118 -6.78 4.43 -10.47
CA ALA A 118 -5.71 3.44 -10.41
C ALA A 118 -6.27 2.07 -10.77
N SER A 119 -5.61 1.39 -11.70
CA SER A 119 -6.01 0.03 -12.08
C SER A 119 -5.60 -0.94 -11.00
N GLU A 120 -6.55 -1.72 -10.54
CA GLU A 120 -6.26 -2.87 -9.70
C GLU A 120 -5.65 -4.01 -10.53
N VAL A 121 -4.71 -4.74 -9.92
CA VAL A 121 -4.03 -5.89 -10.48
C VAL A 121 -4.00 -7.02 -9.45
N GLY A 122 -4.56 -8.16 -9.82
CA GLY A 122 -4.55 -9.38 -9.02
C GLY A 122 -5.89 -10.12 -9.11
N PRO A 123 -5.96 -11.36 -8.61
CA PRO A 123 -7.24 -11.99 -8.32
C PRO A 123 -7.85 -11.43 -7.02
N GLU A 124 -9.18 -11.55 -6.89
CA GLU A 124 -9.91 -11.38 -5.62
C GLU A 124 -9.20 -12.09 -4.45
N GLY A 125 -9.12 -11.42 -3.30
CA GLY A 125 -8.42 -11.92 -2.11
C GLY A 125 -6.89 -11.77 -2.16
N GLN A 126 -6.33 -11.28 -3.27
CA GLN A 126 -4.93 -10.88 -3.37
C GLN A 126 -4.72 -9.90 -4.55
N ASN A 127 -5.15 -8.66 -4.36
CA ASN A 127 -5.08 -7.62 -5.38
C ASN A 127 -4.48 -6.32 -4.82
N SER A 128 -3.97 -5.50 -5.73
CA SER A 128 -3.43 -4.19 -5.37
C SER A 128 -3.40 -3.25 -6.56
N ALA A 129 -3.38 -1.96 -6.28
CA ALA A 129 -3.13 -0.91 -7.25
C ALA A 129 -1.81 -0.19 -6.94
N VAL A 130 -1.03 0.09 -7.98
CA VAL A 130 0.13 0.99 -7.88
C VAL A 130 -0.27 2.34 -8.44
N TYR A 131 -0.09 3.39 -7.65
CA TYR A 131 -0.47 4.74 -8.00
C TYR A 131 0.69 5.72 -7.74
N THR A 132 1.13 6.42 -8.78
CA THR A 132 2.19 7.43 -8.69
C THR A 132 1.63 8.78 -9.13
N PRO A 133 1.32 9.70 -8.19
CA PRO A 133 0.73 10.98 -8.55
C PRO A 133 1.74 11.91 -9.23
N GLY A 134 1.28 12.59 -10.29
CA GLY A 134 1.91 13.77 -10.86
C GLY A 134 1.46 15.07 -10.16
N PRO A 135 2.10 16.22 -10.46
CA PRO A 135 1.77 17.50 -9.85
C PRO A 135 0.28 17.84 -9.95
N GLY A 136 -0.33 18.15 -8.81
CA GLY A 136 -1.75 18.49 -8.71
C GLY A 136 -2.72 17.30 -8.61
N GLN A 137 -2.24 16.06 -8.76
CA GLN A 137 -3.05 14.86 -8.58
C GLN A 137 -3.19 14.49 -7.10
N PRO A 138 -4.24 13.73 -6.71
CA PRO A 138 -4.43 13.28 -5.33
C PRO A 138 -3.17 12.63 -4.75
N GLY A 139 -2.78 13.00 -3.54
CA GLY A 139 -1.61 12.46 -2.86
C GLY A 139 -0.25 13.00 -3.34
N PHE A 140 -0.22 13.90 -4.34
CA PHE A 140 1.05 14.45 -4.82
C PHE A 140 1.82 15.22 -3.72
N ASP A 141 3.14 15.00 -3.68
CA ASP A 141 4.12 15.75 -2.91
C ASP A 141 5.43 15.89 -3.73
N ALA A 142 6.23 16.92 -3.43
CA ALA A 142 7.48 17.18 -4.15
C ALA A 142 8.56 16.09 -3.96
N SER A 143 8.42 15.23 -2.95
CA SER A 143 9.22 14.01 -2.78
C SER A 143 8.93 12.91 -3.80
N LEU A 144 7.88 13.09 -4.63
CA LEU A 144 7.45 12.15 -5.67
C LEU A 144 7.12 10.75 -5.11
N PRO A 145 6.15 10.63 -4.18
CA PRO A 145 5.80 9.34 -3.60
C PRO A 145 5.19 8.39 -4.65
N SER A 146 5.34 7.09 -4.43
CA SER A 146 4.57 6.07 -5.13
C SER A 146 3.81 5.23 -4.12
N TYR A 147 2.52 5.01 -4.37
CA TYR A 147 1.63 4.28 -3.48
C TYR A 147 1.45 2.85 -3.97
N THR A 148 1.57 1.89 -3.07
CA THR A 148 1.04 0.52 -3.24
C THR A 148 -0.18 0.41 -2.34
N LEU A 149 -1.35 0.32 -2.96
CA LEU A 149 -2.65 0.28 -2.31
C LEU A 149 -3.12 -1.18 -2.39
N VAL A 150 -3.05 -1.92 -1.30
CA VAL A 150 -3.44 -3.33 -1.26
C VAL A 150 -4.88 -3.39 -0.82
N SER A 151 -5.77 -3.70 -1.75
CA SER A 151 -7.20 -3.81 -1.49
C SER A 151 -7.51 -5.10 -0.76
N ASP A 152 -6.99 -6.24 -1.23
CA ASP A 152 -7.10 -7.52 -0.55
C ASP A 152 -5.74 -8.11 -0.17
N GLY A 153 -5.71 -8.69 1.04
CA GLY A 153 -4.53 -9.32 1.60
C GLY A 153 -3.68 -8.34 2.41
N THR A 154 -2.52 -8.79 2.87
CA THR A 154 -1.68 -8.01 3.79
C THR A 154 -0.36 -7.63 3.17
N ILE A 155 0.09 -6.41 3.44
CA ILE A 155 1.44 -5.97 3.09
C ILE A 155 2.44 -6.93 3.75
N GLY A 156 3.26 -7.57 2.91
CA GLY A 156 4.26 -8.54 3.36
C GLY A 156 3.81 -10.01 3.33
N ALA A 157 2.57 -10.32 2.96
CA ALA A 157 2.11 -11.69 2.71
C ALA A 157 2.55 -12.27 1.35
N ALA A 158 3.64 -11.75 0.78
CA ALA A 158 4.37 -12.51 -0.23
C ALA A 158 4.76 -13.85 0.41
N PRO A 159 4.61 -15.01 -0.29
CA PRO A 159 5.11 -16.27 0.25
C PRO A 159 6.58 -16.07 0.60
N GLU A 160 6.94 -16.15 1.88
CA GLU A 160 8.32 -15.94 2.26
C GLU A 160 9.16 -16.94 1.44
N PRO A 161 10.18 -16.48 0.69
CA PRO A 161 11.06 -17.39 -0.05
C PRO A 161 11.67 -18.48 0.85
N GLY A 162 11.67 -18.27 2.18
CA GLY A 162 12.11 -19.21 3.20
C GLY A 162 11.11 -20.31 3.60
N ALA A 163 9.81 -20.18 3.35
CA ALA A 163 8.82 -21.21 3.75
C ALA A 163 9.05 -22.55 3.03
N TRP A 164 9.42 -22.49 1.75
CA TRP A 164 9.81 -23.67 0.97
C TRP A 164 11.16 -24.25 1.41
N LEU A 165 12.10 -23.40 1.82
CA LEU A 165 13.39 -23.84 2.34
C LEU A 165 13.22 -24.54 3.71
N LEU A 166 12.33 -24.04 4.57
CA LEU A 166 12.01 -24.68 5.85
C LEU A 166 11.29 -26.01 5.65
N LEU A 167 10.35 -26.09 4.69
CA LEU A 167 9.65 -27.34 4.39
C LEU A 167 10.58 -28.41 3.80
N THR A 168 11.47 -28.02 2.87
CA THR A 168 12.45 -28.95 2.27
C THR A 168 13.53 -29.40 3.25
N THR A 169 13.97 -28.53 4.17
CA THR A 169 14.91 -28.94 5.22
C THR A 169 14.28 -29.90 6.22
N VAL A 170 13.03 -29.68 6.65
CA VAL A 170 12.30 -30.60 7.54
C VAL A 170 12.05 -31.97 6.88
N LEU A 171 11.64 -31.99 5.61
CA LEU A 171 11.46 -33.25 4.85
C LEU A 171 12.80 -33.96 4.57
N GLY A 172 13.88 -33.21 4.34
CA GLY A 172 15.22 -33.78 4.14
C GLY A 172 15.79 -34.45 5.39
N ILE A 173 15.60 -33.84 6.58
CA ILE A 173 16.07 -34.39 7.86
C ILE A 173 15.27 -35.65 8.24
N THR A 174 13.96 -35.66 8.00
CA THR A 174 13.12 -36.84 8.28
C THR A 174 13.45 -38.02 7.35
N ALA A 175 13.70 -37.78 6.06
CA ALA A 175 14.16 -38.84 5.15
C ALA A 175 15.55 -39.40 5.53
N LEU A 176 16.48 -38.53 5.96
CA LEU A 176 17.83 -38.95 6.37
C LEU A 176 17.81 -39.78 7.67
N THR A 177 16.99 -39.38 8.65
CA THR A 177 16.82 -40.13 9.91
C THR A 177 16.17 -41.49 9.67
N MET A 178 15.16 -41.58 8.80
CA MET A 178 14.53 -42.86 8.43
C MET A 178 15.49 -43.84 7.74
N THR A 179 16.37 -43.35 6.86
CA THR A 179 17.37 -44.21 6.19
C THR A 179 18.47 -44.67 7.15
N HIS A 180 18.85 -43.84 8.12
CA HIS A 180 19.83 -44.19 9.15
C HIS A 180 19.31 -45.29 10.10
N VAL A 181 18.04 -45.23 10.50
CA VAL A 181 17.39 -46.26 11.34
C VAL A 181 17.29 -47.59 10.59
N ARG A 182 16.92 -47.58 9.30
CA ARG A 182 16.87 -48.80 8.47
C ARG A 182 18.23 -49.50 8.33
N LYS A 183 19.32 -48.76 8.13
CA LYS A 183 20.67 -49.34 8.03
C LYS A 183 21.14 -49.97 9.35
N ARG A 184 20.85 -49.35 10.50
CA ARG A 184 21.21 -49.92 11.82
C ARG A 184 20.42 -51.18 12.18
N GLY A 185 19.18 -51.32 11.68
CA GLY A 185 18.39 -52.54 11.83
C GLY A 185 18.89 -53.72 10.97
N ALA A 186 19.46 -53.44 9.79
CA ALA A 186 19.99 -54.46 8.88
C ALA A 186 21.36 -55.02 9.31
N LEU A 187 22.15 -54.25 10.06
CA LEU A 187 23.48 -54.66 10.58
C LEU A 187 23.42 -55.47 11.89
N ARG A 188 22.22 -55.76 12.41
CA ARG A 188 21.99 -56.50 13.67
C ARG A 188 21.30 -57.85 13.47
N ARG A 189 21.32 -58.42 12.26
CA ARG A 189 20.87 -59.79 11.97
C ARG A 189 22.03 -60.65 11.52
#